data_AF-A0A078GEX2-F1
#
_entry.id   AF-A0A078GEX2-F1
#
_cell.length_a   1.000
_cell.length_b   1.000
_cell.length_c   1.000
_cell.angle_alpha   90.00
_cell.angle_beta   90.00
_cell.angle_gamma   90.00
#
_symmetry.space_group_name_H-M   'P 1'
#
loop_
_entity.id
_entity.type
_entity.pdbx_description
1 polymer ?
#
loop_
_entity_poly.entity_id
_entity_poly.type
_entity_poly.pdbx_seq_one_letter_code
_entity_poly.pdbx_strand_id
1 'polypeptide(L)'
;MMELVCLRQQQQTTRSYIKAMEQRIEGAERKQRQMMSFLARAMRSPSFLHQLLNKRDMRLKELEDETAERERGSSMSELEALALEMQGYGKQRNVKEEEDMVVERELDDGFWEELLSNESLASTSS
;
A
#
# COMPACT_ATOMS: atom_id res chain seq x y z
N MET A 1 24.16 2.96 48.05
CA MET A 1 23.73 4.00 47.06
C MET A 1 23.51 3.45 45.65
N MET A 2 24.27 2.44 45.19
CA MET A 2 24.11 1.82 43.85
C MET A 2 22.71 1.22 43.59
N GLU A 3 22.13 0.49 44.55
CA GLU A 3 20.83 -0.19 44.38
C GLU A 3 19.67 0.78 44.12
N LEU A 4 19.70 1.96 44.74
CA LEU A 4 18.73 3.03 44.51
C LEU A 4 18.83 3.61 43.09
N VAL A 5 20.05 3.72 42.56
CA VAL A 5 20.28 4.17 41.18
C VAL A 5 19.78 3.11 40.20
N CYS A 6 20.09 1.84 40.43
CA CYS A 6 19.57 0.72 39.64
C CYS A 6 18.04 0.68 39.66
N LEU A 7 17.42 0.83 40.84
CA LEU A 7 15.96 0.81 40.98
C LEU A 7 15.31 1.98 40.23
N ARG A 8 15.88 3.18 40.30
CA ARG A 8 15.40 4.35 39.53
C ARG A 8 15.52 4.12 38.02
N GLN A 9 16.64 3.54 37.57
CA GLN A 9 16.83 3.21 36.15
C GLN A 9 15.79 2.19 35.68
N GLN A 10 15.54 1.15 36.47
CA GLN A 10 14.53 0.14 36.18
C GLN A 10 13.13 0.77 36.12
N GLN A 11 12.77 1.63 37.08
CA GLN A 11 11.50 2.36 37.06
C GLN A 11 11.33 3.22 35.80
N GLN A 12 12.39 3.90 35.36
CA GLN A 12 12.36 4.70 34.13
C GLN A 12 12.14 3.82 32.91
N THR A 13 12.83 2.68 32.80
CA THR A 13 12.66 1.71 31.71
C THR A 13 11.26 1.11 31.70
N THR A 14 10.70 0.74 32.86
CA THR A 14 9.32 0.24 32.94
C THR A 14 8.32 1.31 32.49
N ARG A 15 8.53 2.57 32.87
CA ARG A 15 7.68 3.69 32.42
C ARG A 15 7.76 3.92 30.92
N SER A 16 8.95 3.87 30.31
CA SER A 16 9.07 4.02 28.87
C SER A 16 8.41 2.86 28.13
N TYR A 17 8.56 1.63 28.65
CA TYR A 17 7.89 0.45 28.09
C TYR A 17 6.36 0.55 28.15
N ILE A 18 5.79 0.96 29.29
CA ILE A 18 4.34 1.15 29.43
C ILE A 18 3.82 2.19 28.42
N LYS A 19 4.52 3.32 28.26
CA LYS A 19 4.15 4.35 27.27
C LYS A 19 4.16 3.80 25.83
N ALA A 20 5.20 3.03 25.48
CA ALA A 20 5.26 2.40 24.16
C ALA A 20 4.12 1.38 23.96
N MET A 21 3.75 0.65 25.02
CA MET A 21 2.64 -0.28 24.98
C MET A 21 1.29 0.44 24.82
N GLU A 22 1.09 1.56 25.50
CA GLU A 22 -0.10 2.41 25.37
C GLU A 22 -0.27 2.91 23.93
N GLN A 23 0.80 3.45 23.32
CA GLN A 23 0.79 3.87 21.92
C GLN A 23 0.45 2.74 20.95
N ARG A 24 0.99 1.53 21.18
CA ARG A 24 0.69 0.35 20.36
C ARG A 24 -0.76 -0.08 20.49
N ILE A 25 -1.32 -0.05 21.70
CA ILE A 25 -2.73 -0.38 21.95
C ILE A 25 -3.64 0.65 21.28
N GLU A 26 -3.35 1.93 21.44
CA GLU A 26 -4.13 3.00 20.80
C GLU A 26 -4.12 2.87 19.26
N GLY A 27 -2.96 2.59 18.68
CA GLY A 27 -2.84 2.33 17.24
C GLY A 27 -3.65 1.11 16.79
N ALA A 28 -3.64 0.02 17.56
CA ALA A 28 -4.44 -1.16 17.26
C ALA A 28 -5.95 -0.87 17.37
N GLU A 29 -6.38 -0.13 18.38
CA GLU A 29 -7.78 0.25 18.56
C GLU A 29 -8.29 1.14 17.42
N ARG A 30 -7.48 2.12 17.00
CA ARG A 30 -7.82 3.01 15.88
C ARG A 30 -8.04 2.21 14.58
N LYS A 31 -7.13 1.28 14.27
CA LYS A 31 -7.26 0.37 13.13
C LYS A 31 -8.51 -0.50 13.21
N GLN A 32 -8.81 -1.04 14.39
CA GLN A 32 -10.03 -1.84 14.60
C GLN A 32 -11.29 -1.00 14.37
N ARG A 33 -11.32 0.25 14.84
CA ARG A 33 -12.46 1.15 14.66
C ARG A 33 -12.67 1.52 13.18
N GLN A 34 -11.60 1.82 12.44
CA GLN A 34 -11.64 2.05 11.00
C GLN A 34 -12.16 0.82 10.25
N MET A 35 -11.64 -0.37 10.56
CA MET A 35 -12.09 -1.63 9.98
C MET A 35 -13.57 -1.90 10.26
N MET A 36 -14.03 -1.69 11.50
CA MET A 36 -15.45 -1.86 11.83
C MET A 36 -16.34 -0.86 11.09
N SER A 37 -15.92 0.39 10.94
CA SER A 37 -16.62 1.40 10.15
C SER A 37 -16.75 0.97 8.69
N PHE A 38 -15.66 0.48 8.09
CA PHE A 38 -15.66 -0.06 6.73
C PHE A 38 -16.63 -1.23 6.58
N LEU A 39 -16.57 -2.21 7.47
CA LEU A 39 -17.45 -3.39 7.43
C LEU A 39 -18.91 -2.97 7.56
N ALA A 40 -19.23 -2.08 8.49
CA ALA A 40 -20.58 -1.55 8.66
C ALA A 40 -21.08 -0.83 7.39
N ARG A 41 -20.22 -0.04 6.73
CA ARG A 41 -20.53 0.63 5.45
C ARG A 41 -20.76 -0.38 4.33
N ALA A 42 -19.88 -1.37 4.20
CA ALA A 42 -19.97 -2.41 3.18
C ALA A 42 -21.25 -3.24 3.31
N MET A 43 -21.64 -3.59 4.54
CA MET A 43 -22.88 -4.31 4.81
C MET A 43 -24.13 -3.45 4.60
N ARG A 44 -24.08 -2.15 4.95
CA ARG A 44 -25.21 -1.23 4.77
C ARG A 44 -25.46 -0.87 3.31
N SER A 45 -24.42 -0.81 2.49
CA SER A 45 -24.50 -0.44 1.08
C SER A 45 -23.62 -1.37 0.23
N PRO A 46 -24.15 -2.48 -0.32
CA PRO A 46 -23.38 -3.39 -1.18
C PRO A 46 -22.79 -2.70 -2.43
N SER A 47 -23.41 -1.63 -2.92
CA SER A 47 -22.91 -0.82 -4.05
C SER A 47 -21.53 -0.19 -3.79
N PHE A 48 -21.21 0.09 -2.52
CA PHE A 48 -19.90 0.61 -2.11
C PHE A 48 -18.77 -0.36 -2.47
N LEU A 49 -18.98 -1.67 -2.26
CA LEU A 49 -18.00 -2.69 -2.61
C LEU A 49 -17.81 -2.80 -4.13
N HIS A 50 -18.90 -2.70 -4.89
CA HIS A 50 -18.83 -2.71 -6.35
C HIS A 50 -18.03 -1.52 -6.88
N GLN A 51 -18.25 -0.34 -6.31
CA GLN A 51 -17.49 0.86 -6.68
C GLN A 51 -16.01 0.73 -6.30
N LEU A 52 -15.69 0.09 -5.19
CA LEU A 52 -14.31 -0.15 -4.76
C LEU A 52 -13.59 -1.15 -5.68
N LEU A 53 -14.25 -2.23 -6.07
CA LEU A 53 -13.73 -3.20 -7.03
C LEU A 53 -13.50 -2.57 -8.41
N ASN A 54 -14.47 -1.81 -8.91
CA ASN A 54 -14.33 -1.09 -10.17
C ASN A 54 -13.15 -0.12 -10.17
N LYS A 55 -12.92 0.61 -9.07
CA LYS A 55 -11.74 1.48 -8.93
C LYS A 55 -10.44 0.69 -8.99
N ARG A 56 -10.40 -0.50 -8.37
CA ARG A 56 -9.22 -1.38 -8.41
C ARG A 56 -8.97 -1.87 -9.83
N ASP A 57 -10.01 -2.31 -10.53
CA ASP A 57 -9.89 -2.84 -11.89
C ASP A 57 -9.48 -1.75 -12.89
N MET A 58 -9.95 -0.51 -12.72
CA MET A 58 -9.47 0.65 -13.51
C MET A 58 -7.99 0.94 -13.26
N ARG A 59 -7.54 0.96 -12.00
CA ARG A 59 -6.11 1.14 -11.67
C ARG A 59 -5.23 0.04 -12.25
N LEU A 60 -5.69 -1.22 -12.19
CA LEU A 60 -4.96 -2.33 -12.79
C LEU A 60 -4.82 -2.16 -14.30
N LYS A 61 -5.91 -1.76 -14.96
CA LYS A 61 -5.90 -1.50 -16.40
C LYS A 61 -4.96 -0.34 -16.78
N GLU A 62 -4.92 0.73 -16.00
CA GLU A 62 -3.98 1.84 -16.20
C GLU A 62 -2.53 1.36 -16.11
N LEU A 63 -2.20 0.49 -15.15
CA LEU A 63 -0.86 -0.08 -15.02
C LEU A 63 -0.51 -1.01 -16.19
N GLU A 64 -1.46 -1.85 -16.64
CA GLU A 64 -1.28 -2.71 -17.82
C GLU A 64 -1.08 -1.88 -19.10
N ASP A 65 -1.79 -0.77 -19.25
CA ASP A 65 -1.61 0.14 -20.39
C ASP A 65 -0.23 0.83 -20.32
N GLU A 66 0.24 1.23 -19.13
CA GLU A 66 1.59 1.78 -18.93
C GLU A 66 2.71 0.78 -19.23
N THR A 67 2.56 -0.49 -18.86
CA THR A 67 3.53 -1.54 -19.20
C THR A 67 3.49 -1.83 -20.71
N ALA A 68 2.29 -1.94 -21.31
CA ALA A 68 2.13 -2.14 -22.74
C ALA A 68 2.64 -0.96 -23.59
N GLU A 69 2.58 0.26 -23.09
CA GLU A 69 3.21 1.45 -23.70
C GLU A 69 4.74 1.40 -23.59
N ARG A 70 5.29 0.97 -22.45
CA ARG A 70 6.74 0.75 -22.30
C ARG A 70 7.24 -0.37 -23.21
N GLU A 71 6.48 -1.45 -23.38
CA GLU A 71 6.81 -2.55 -24.28
C GLU A 71 6.68 -2.16 -25.75
N ARG A 72 5.65 -1.38 -26.12
CA ARG A 72 5.52 -0.81 -27.48
C ARG A 72 6.61 0.21 -27.79
N GLY A 73 7.02 1.04 -26.82
CA GLY A 73 8.20 1.91 -26.92
C GLY A 73 9.55 1.15 -26.88
N SER A 74 9.55 -0.11 -26.43
CA SER A 74 10.70 -1.02 -26.33
C SER A 74 10.59 -2.22 -27.28
N SER A 75 9.80 -2.07 -28.36
CA SER A 75 9.73 -2.99 -29.49
C SER A 75 10.93 -2.79 -30.40
N MET A 76 12.12 -2.95 -29.84
CA MET A 76 13.36 -3.02 -30.59
C MET A 76 13.33 -4.34 -31.37
N SER A 77 13.44 -4.29 -32.70
CA SER A 77 13.44 -5.50 -33.53
C SER A 77 14.54 -6.46 -33.05
N GLU A 78 14.32 -7.78 -33.12
CA GLU A 78 15.36 -8.79 -32.81
C GLU A 78 16.68 -8.49 -33.52
N LEU A 79 16.62 -7.95 -34.74
CA LEU A 79 17.78 -7.52 -35.53
C LEU A 79 18.50 -6.32 -34.91
N GLU A 80 17.76 -5.38 -34.33
CA GLU A 80 18.26 -4.15 -33.73
C GLU A 80 18.82 -4.41 -32.32
N ALA A 81 18.23 -5.36 -31.59
CA ALA A 81 18.77 -5.90 -30.34
C ALA A 81 20.11 -6.63 -30.58
N LEU A 82 20.18 -7.47 -31.63
CA LEU A 82 21.40 -8.17 -32.02
C LEU A 82 22.49 -7.20 -32.52
N ALA A 83 22.11 -6.13 -33.24
CA ALA A 83 23.05 -5.09 -33.67
C ALA A 83 23.68 -4.35 -32.48
N LEU A 84 22.89 -4.01 -31.45
CA LEU A 84 23.40 -3.43 -30.21
C LEU A 84 24.33 -4.38 -29.46
N GLU A 85 24.00 -5.68 -29.42
CA GLU A 85 24.82 -6.71 -28.78
C GLU A 85 26.17 -6.87 -29.49
N MET A 86 26.16 -6.95 -30.82
CA MET A 86 27.37 -7.03 -31.63
C MET A 86 28.27 -5.80 -31.48
N GLN A 87 27.69 -4.63 -31.23
CA GLN A 87 28.43 -3.39 -30.99
C GLN A 87 28.84 -3.21 -29.51
N GLY A 88 28.49 -4.17 -28.63
CA GLY A 88 28.93 -4.23 -27.24
C GLY A 88 28.04 -3.50 -26.22
N TYR A 89 26.82 -3.11 -26.59
CA TYR A 89 25.89 -2.34 -25.76
C TYR A 89 24.79 -3.17 -25.07
N GLY A 90 24.81 -4.50 -25.18
CA GLY A 90 23.77 -5.38 -24.64
C GLY A 90 23.70 -5.37 -23.10
N LYS A 91 22.84 -4.54 -22.51
CA LYS A 91 22.56 -4.52 -21.07
C LYS A 91 21.31 -5.36 -20.79
N GLN A 92 21.50 -6.41 -19.98
CA GLN A 92 20.48 -7.35 -19.50
C GLN A 92 19.07 -6.73 -19.36
N ARG A 93 18.12 -7.19 -20.18
CA ARG A 93 16.68 -7.03 -19.89
C ARG A 93 16.41 -7.83 -18.60
N ASN A 94 16.25 -7.14 -17.48
CA ASN A 94 15.77 -7.73 -16.23
C ASN A 94 14.29 -8.10 -16.41
N VAL A 95 14.02 -9.34 -16.80
CA VAL A 95 12.66 -9.93 -16.85
C VAL A 95 12.21 -10.34 -15.43
N LYS A 96 12.48 -9.50 -14.42
CA LYS A 96 12.18 -9.80 -13.00
C LYS A 96 11.27 -8.79 -12.31
N GLU A 97 10.86 -7.73 -12.99
CA GLU A 97 10.09 -6.65 -12.34
C GLU A 97 8.58 -6.68 -12.61
N GLU A 98 8.07 -7.58 -13.46
CA GLU A 98 6.63 -7.59 -13.77
C GLU A 98 5.76 -8.40 -12.79
N GLU A 99 6.33 -9.31 -11.99
CA GLU A 99 5.52 -10.12 -11.06
C GLU A 99 5.23 -9.45 -9.71
N ASP A 100 5.81 -8.27 -9.40
CA ASP A 100 5.81 -7.73 -8.02
C ASP A 100 5.12 -6.36 -7.86
N MET A 101 4.29 -5.93 -8.81
CA MET A 101 3.64 -4.62 -8.76
C MET A 101 2.29 -4.58 -8.01
N VAL A 102 1.95 -5.64 -7.27
CA VAL A 102 1.02 -5.49 -6.14
C VAL A 102 1.84 -4.93 -4.99
N VAL A 103 2.10 -3.63 -5.02
CA VAL A 103 2.59 -2.93 -3.82
C VAL A 103 1.55 -3.25 -2.74
N GLU A 104 1.91 -4.09 -1.77
CA GLU A 104 1.14 -4.23 -0.53
C GLU A 104 1.15 -2.86 0.14
N ARG A 105 0.22 -2.01 -0.26
CA ARG A 105 0.06 -0.67 0.30
C ARG A 105 -0.30 -0.90 1.76
N GLU A 106 0.57 -0.46 2.66
CA GLU A 106 0.34 -0.56 4.09
C GLU A 106 -1.04 0.05 4.41
N LEU A 107 -1.86 -0.69 5.16
CA LEU A 107 -3.18 -0.24 5.64
C LEU A 107 -3.00 0.78 6.78
N ASP A 108 -2.37 1.90 6.44
CA ASP A 108 -2.08 2.99 7.35
C ASP A 108 -3.31 3.89 7.59
N ASP A 109 -3.18 4.80 8.56
CA ASP A 109 -4.27 5.72 8.92
C ASP A 109 -4.65 6.62 7.71
N GLY A 110 -3.69 7.00 6.88
CA GLY A 110 -3.90 7.83 5.69
C GLY A 110 -4.70 7.13 4.59
N PHE A 111 -4.46 5.83 4.38
CA PHE A 111 -5.26 5.00 3.48
C PHE A 111 -6.73 4.94 3.95
N TRP A 112 -6.97 4.69 5.24
CA TRP A 112 -8.34 4.62 5.75
C TRP A 112 -9.06 5.96 5.67
N GLU A 113 -8.36 7.07 5.89
CA GLU A 113 -8.90 8.40 5.65
C GLU A 113 -9.22 8.64 4.17
N GLU A 114 -8.34 8.31 3.24
CA GLU A 114 -8.59 8.41 1.79
C GLU A 114 -9.81 7.56 1.37
N LEU A 115 -9.86 6.31 1.85
CA LEU A 115 -10.90 5.33 1.52
C LEU A 115 -12.29 5.75 2.04
N LEU A 116 -12.35 6.24 3.28
CA LEU A 116 -13.60 6.63 3.94
C LEU A 116 -14.03 8.07 3.63
N SER A 117 -13.09 8.96 3.31
CA SER A 117 -13.37 10.38 3.00
C SER A 117 -13.81 10.60 1.56
N ASN A 118 -13.60 9.64 0.65
CA ASN A 118 -14.11 9.76 -0.71
C ASN A 118 -15.65 9.64 -0.73
N GLU A 119 -16.31 10.77 -0.51
CA GLU A 119 -17.76 11.00 -0.50
C GLU A 119 -18.42 10.81 -1.87
N SER A 120 -17.67 10.54 -2.94
CA SER A 120 -18.21 10.35 -4.30
C SER A 120 -19.10 9.10 -4.47
N LEU A 121 -19.28 8.29 -3.42
CA LEU A 121 -20.08 7.07 -3.45
C LEU A 121 -21.50 7.26 -2.85
N ALA A 122 -21.79 8.43 -2.28
CA ALA A 122 -23.09 8.73 -1.65
C ALA A 122 -24.06 9.53 -2.55
N SER A 123 -23.58 10.14 -3.64
CA SER A 123 -24.37 11.10 -4.41
C SER A 123 -24.56 10.67 -5.86
N THR A 124 -25.31 9.59 -6.07
CA THR A 124 -26.08 9.37 -7.32
C THR A 124 -27.44 8.77 -6.98
N SER A 125 -28.26 9.56 -6.30
CA SER A 125 -29.70 9.31 -6.16
C SER A 125 -30.42 10.63 -6.43
N SER A 126 -30.71 10.88 -7.70
CA SER A 126 -31.79 11.74 -8.18
C SER A 126 -32.20 11.25 -9.56
#